data_AF-A0AAN4MVN1-F1
#
_entry.id   AF-A0AAN4MVN1-F1
#
_cell.length_a   1.000
_cell.length_b   1.000
_cell.length_c   1.000
_cell.angle_alpha   90.00
_cell.angle_beta   90.00
_cell.angle_gamma   90.00
#
_symmetry.space_group_name_H-M   'P 1'
#
loop_
_entity.id
_entity.type
_entity.pdbx_description
1 polymer ?
#
loop_
_entity_poly.entity_id
_entity_poly.type
_entity_poly.pdbx_seq_one_letter_code
_entity_poly.pdbx_strand_id
1 'polypeptide(L)'
;MRKLLLLLFSALFVLSAQAEDVLRLMTYNVRNANGMDGICNYQRVANVINNARPDIVAIQELDSMTARSNRTDVLKELAERTQLHPCFAPAIDYDGGKYGIGILSKETPLRVQTFALPGREEARTLLVTEFPEYVFACTHLSLTEEDRMKSLEILKSVAADTRKPFFLAGDFNSDADSGFIKDLKSTFQILSNPKQSTYPASEPKETLDYLIALKQETPTFVVNSARVIDEPLASDHRPLLVEVRMAVPENRICRTKPYLQNPVGGGITVMWQTNVPAYCWVEYGTDPSNLKRARTLLDGQVVCGNTLHKIRLDSLQPGQKYYYRTCSQEILLY
;
A
#
# COMPACT_ATOMS: atom_id res chain seq x y z
N MET A 1 53.70 28.63 -1.36
CA MET A 1 52.33 28.59 -1.92
C MET A 1 51.80 27.16 -1.84
N ARG A 2 51.24 26.76 -0.70
CA ARG A 2 50.50 25.50 -0.55
C ARG A 2 49.07 25.89 -0.22
N LYS A 3 48.18 25.70 -1.19
CA LYS A 3 46.78 26.08 -1.11
C LYS A 3 46.05 25.16 -0.14
N LEU A 4 45.54 25.78 0.91
CA LEU A 4 44.30 25.53 1.62
C LEU A 4 43.30 24.68 0.80
N LEU A 5 43.10 23.40 1.18
CA LEU A 5 41.97 22.59 0.73
C LEU A 5 41.61 21.55 1.80
N LEU A 6 40.99 22.02 2.87
CA LEU A 6 40.36 21.18 3.90
C LEU A 6 39.23 22.02 4.48
N LEU A 7 38.02 21.84 3.96
CA LEU A 7 36.71 22.18 4.54
C LEU A 7 35.67 22.18 3.42
N LEU A 8 35.15 21.00 3.06
CA LEU A 8 33.86 20.81 2.37
C LEU A 8 33.58 19.30 2.21
N PHE A 9 33.52 18.57 3.32
CA PHE A 9 33.02 17.19 3.33
C PHE A 9 32.30 16.89 4.65
N SER A 10 31.33 17.72 5.01
CA SER A 10 30.50 17.46 6.20
C SER A 10 29.12 18.14 6.14
N ALA A 11 28.58 18.39 4.95
CA ALA A 11 27.26 18.98 4.78
C ALA A 11 26.53 18.35 3.59
N LEU A 12 26.32 17.03 3.63
CA LEU A 12 25.44 16.30 2.71
C LEU A 12 25.06 14.94 3.33
N PHE A 13 24.54 14.96 4.56
CA PHE A 13 23.87 13.80 5.19
C PHE A 13 22.64 14.26 5.99
N VAL A 14 21.89 15.23 5.46
CA VAL A 14 20.56 15.58 5.97
C VAL A 14 19.58 15.69 4.79
N LEU A 15 19.42 14.57 4.09
CA LEU A 15 18.41 14.24 3.07
C LEU A 15 18.71 12.76 2.78
N SER A 16 17.97 11.76 3.22
CA SER A 16 16.53 11.59 3.32
C SER A 16 16.27 10.51 4.37
N ALA A 17 15.58 10.84 5.46
CA ALA A 17 14.95 9.84 6.34
C ALA A 17 13.47 9.64 5.96
N GLN A 18 13.05 10.11 4.78
CA GLN A 18 11.66 10.01 4.30
C GLN A 18 11.45 8.86 3.30
N ALA A 19 12.49 8.08 3.01
CA ALA A 19 12.45 7.05 1.97
C ALA A 19 12.11 5.63 2.45
N GLU A 20 11.84 5.40 3.75
CA GLU A 20 11.76 4.03 4.30
C GLU A 20 10.35 3.43 4.45
N ASP A 21 9.25 4.16 4.22
CA ASP A 21 7.90 3.64 4.52
C ASP A 21 6.90 3.66 3.34
N VAL A 22 7.37 3.75 2.08
CA VAL A 22 6.47 3.75 0.91
C VAL A 22 6.39 2.37 0.28
N LEU A 23 5.20 1.76 0.35
CA LEU A 23 4.85 0.53 -0.32
C LEU A 23 4.26 0.83 -1.72
N ARG A 24 4.86 0.27 -2.76
CA ARG A 24 4.49 0.44 -4.16
C ARG A 24 3.68 -0.77 -4.64
N LEU A 25 2.39 -0.54 -4.86
CA LEU A 25 1.42 -1.54 -5.28
C LEU A 25 1.08 -1.34 -6.76
N MET A 26 1.20 -2.39 -7.57
CA MET A 26 0.93 -2.32 -9.00
C MET A 26 -0.11 -3.35 -9.44
N THR A 27 -0.85 -3.05 -10.51
CA THR A 27 -1.60 -4.07 -11.27
C THR A 27 -1.33 -3.91 -12.76
N TYR A 28 -1.27 -5.03 -13.46
CA TYR A 28 -1.03 -5.04 -14.89
C TYR A 28 -1.60 -6.30 -15.57
N ASN A 29 -2.62 -6.12 -16.41
CA ASN A 29 -3.04 -7.12 -17.37
C ASN A 29 -2.00 -7.17 -18.51
N VAL A 30 -1.27 -8.29 -18.63
CA VAL A 30 -0.13 -8.40 -19.55
C VAL A 30 -0.49 -9.05 -20.89
N ARG A 31 -1.74 -9.48 -21.08
CA ARG A 31 -2.21 -10.09 -22.32
C ARG A 31 -1.30 -11.21 -22.84
N ASN A 32 -0.91 -12.11 -21.94
CA ASN A 32 0.04 -13.20 -22.20
C ASN A 32 1.43 -12.72 -22.73
N ALA A 33 1.81 -11.49 -22.38
CA ALA A 33 2.97 -10.75 -22.88
C ALA A 33 2.99 -10.48 -24.40
N ASN A 34 1.83 -10.55 -25.06
CA ASN A 34 1.67 -10.19 -26.46
C ASN A 34 1.38 -8.69 -26.59
N GLY A 35 2.32 -7.96 -27.18
CA GLY A 35 2.11 -6.53 -27.39
C GLY A 35 1.15 -6.23 -28.52
N MET A 36 0.92 -4.93 -28.70
CA MET A 36 0.08 -4.39 -29.78
C MET A 36 0.74 -4.53 -31.16
N ASP A 37 2.01 -4.91 -31.21
CA ASP A 37 2.74 -5.33 -32.42
C ASP A 37 2.56 -6.83 -32.75
N GLY A 38 1.81 -7.58 -31.94
CA GLY A 38 1.61 -9.02 -32.11
C GLY A 38 2.81 -9.87 -31.71
N ILE A 39 3.84 -9.28 -31.10
CA ILE A 39 5.04 -9.99 -30.66
C ILE A 39 4.90 -10.36 -29.19
N CYS A 40 5.10 -11.65 -28.86
CA CYS A 40 5.24 -12.09 -27.48
C CYS A 40 6.65 -11.71 -26.97
N ASN A 41 6.72 -10.86 -25.94
CA ASN A 41 7.99 -10.38 -25.40
C ASN A 41 7.95 -10.21 -23.87
N TYR A 42 8.44 -11.23 -23.17
CA TYR A 42 8.50 -11.24 -21.71
C TYR A 42 9.44 -10.17 -21.14
N GLN A 43 10.55 -9.85 -21.84
CA GLN A 43 11.45 -8.79 -21.39
C GLN A 43 10.81 -7.41 -21.47
N ARG A 44 9.96 -7.17 -22.48
CA ARG A 44 9.22 -5.90 -22.59
C ARG A 44 8.30 -5.70 -21.40
N VAL A 45 7.51 -6.71 -21.03
CA VAL A 45 6.65 -6.67 -19.83
C VAL A 45 7.49 -6.52 -18.56
N ALA A 46 8.57 -7.30 -18.42
CA ALA A 46 9.46 -7.20 -17.27
C ALA A 46 10.11 -5.81 -17.15
N ASN A 47 10.47 -5.14 -18.25
CA ASN A 47 10.99 -3.78 -18.25
C ASN A 47 9.97 -2.78 -17.70
N VAL A 48 8.69 -2.92 -18.05
CA VAL A 48 7.61 -2.07 -17.51
C VAL A 48 7.54 -2.20 -15.99
N ILE A 49 7.55 -3.43 -15.48
CA ILE A 49 7.54 -3.73 -14.05
C ILE A 49 8.83 -3.20 -13.38
N ASN A 50 10.00 -3.49 -13.93
CA ASN A 50 11.30 -3.08 -13.39
C ASN A 50 11.45 -1.55 -13.33
N ASN A 51 10.96 -0.83 -14.34
CA ASN A 51 10.99 0.63 -14.37
C ASN A 51 10.03 1.23 -13.33
N ALA A 52 8.87 0.60 -13.13
CA ALA A 52 7.90 1.00 -12.10
C ALA A 52 8.42 0.72 -10.67
N ARG A 53 9.32 -0.27 -10.51
CA ARG A 53 9.91 -0.72 -9.24
C ARG A 53 8.85 -1.02 -8.15
N PRO A 54 7.78 -1.78 -8.45
CA PRO A 54 6.80 -2.11 -7.43
C PRO A 54 7.42 -3.00 -6.35
N ASP A 55 6.87 -2.93 -5.15
CA ASP A 55 7.15 -3.91 -4.10
C ASP A 55 6.32 -5.17 -4.32
N ILE A 56 5.14 -5.01 -4.93
CA ILE A 56 4.23 -6.08 -5.29
C ILE A 56 3.38 -5.69 -6.50
N VAL A 57 3.16 -6.64 -7.41
CA VAL A 57 2.35 -6.46 -8.61
C VAL A 57 1.36 -7.61 -8.79
N ALA A 58 0.09 -7.27 -9.00
CA ALA A 58 -0.98 -8.16 -9.48
C ALA A 58 -0.89 -8.27 -11.00
N ILE A 59 -0.83 -9.49 -11.54
CA ILE A 59 -0.68 -9.73 -12.97
C ILE A 59 -1.82 -10.61 -13.47
N GLN A 60 -2.49 -10.16 -14.54
CA GLN A 60 -3.59 -10.89 -15.18
C GLN A 60 -3.17 -11.42 -16.56
N GLU A 61 -3.93 -12.40 -17.05
CA GLU A 61 -3.75 -13.03 -18.37
C GLU A 61 -2.40 -13.76 -18.54
N LEU A 62 -2.14 -14.69 -17.63
CA LEU A 62 -0.92 -15.49 -17.63
C LEU A 62 -1.18 -16.90 -18.15
N ASP A 63 -0.38 -17.30 -19.13
CA ASP A 63 -0.22 -18.70 -19.49
C ASP A 63 0.77 -19.41 -18.55
N SER A 64 0.48 -20.66 -18.21
CA SER A 64 1.42 -21.59 -17.58
C SER A 64 1.45 -22.89 -18.37
N MET A 65 2.57 -23.13 -19.06
CA MET A 65 2.84 -24.36 -19.81
C MET A 65 1.85 -24.69 -20.95
N THR A 66 1.16 -23.67 -21.47
CA THR A 66 0.20 -23.81 -22.59
C THR A 66 0.93 -23.91 -23.93
N ALA A 67 0.32 -24.48 -24.97
CA ALA A 67 0.96 -24.49 -26.30
C ALA A 67 1.06 -23.07 -26.89
N ARG A 68 0.09 -22.17 -26.63
CA ARG A 68 0.11 -20.74 -26.98
C ARG A 68 1.38 -20.02 -26.50
N SER A 69 1.87 -20.36 -25.31
CA SER A 69 3.10 -19.81 -24.73
C SER A 69 4.36 -20.62 -25.08
N ASN A 70 4.30 -21.52 -26.05
CA ASN A 70 5.36 -22.48 -26.38
C ASN A 70 5.84 -23.27 -25.15
N ARG A 71 4.90 -23.69 -24.29
CA ARG A 71 5.16 -24.41 -23.03
C ARG A 71 6.01 -23.62 -22.04
N THR A 72 5.85 -22.29 -22.01
CA THR A 72 6.51 -21.41 -21.04
C THR A 72 5.63 -21.20 -19.81
N ASP A 73 6.22 -21.17 -18.62
CA ASP A 73 5.57 -20.62 -17.44
C ASP A 73 5.80 -19.10 -17.42
N VAL A 74 4.81 -18.34 -17.87
CA VAL A 74 4.98 -16.89 -18.10
C VAL A 74 5.23 -16.15 -16.78
N LEU A 75 4.57 -16.53 -15.68
CA LEU A 75 4.79 -15.85 -14.40
C LEU A 75 6.21 -16.12 -13.89
N LYS A 76 6.69 -17.35 -14.00
CA LYS A 76 8.06 -17.70 -13.61
C LYS A 76 9.10 -16.97 -14.47
N GLU A 77 8.87 -16.87 -15.77
CA GLU A 77 9.72 -16.11 -16.68
C GLU A 77 9.79 -14.62 -16.31
N LEU A 78 8.66 -14.01 -15.97
CA LEU A 78 8.62 -12.63 -15.47
C LEU A 78 9.29 -12.50 -14.10
N ALA A 79 9.13 -13.47 -13.21
CA ALA A 79 9.80 -13.51 -11.91
C ALA A 79 11.33 -13.52 -12.06
N GLU A 80 11.87 -14.34 -12.96
CA GLU A 80 13.30 -14.39 -13.23
C GLU A 80 13.83 -13.05 -13.79
N ARG A 81 13.06 -12.36 -14.64
CA ARG A 81 13.48 -11.07 -15.22
C ARG A 81 13.32 -9.87 -14.28
N THR A 82 12.44 -9.99 -13.29
CA THR A 82 12.16 -8.93 -12.30
C THR A 82 12.82 -9.17 -10.95
N GLN A 83 13.34 -10.38 -10.72
CA GLN A 83 13.89 -10.83 -9.43
C GLN A 83 12.86 -10.76 -8.29
N LEU A 84 11.57 -10.94 -8.61
CA LEU A 84 10.46 -10.98 -7.65
C LEU A 84 9.99 -12.42 -7.42
N HIS A 85 9.41 -12.69 -6.26
CA HIS A 85 8.85 -13.99 -5.91
C HIS A 85 7.48 -14.21 -6.56
N PRO A 86 7.27 -15.30 -7.32
CA PRO A 86 5.99 -15.59 -7.96
C PRO A 86 5.02 -16.37 -7.07
N CYS A 87 3.74 -16.01 -7.15
CA CYS A 87 2.60 -16.80 -6.70
C CYS A 87 1.59 -16.90 -7.85
N PHE A 88 1.38 -18.08 -8.41
CA PHE A 88 0.44 -18.32 -9.52
C PHE A 88 -0.87 -18.91 -9.02
N ALA A 89 -2.00 -18.45 -9.56
CA ALA A 89 -3.31 -19.03 -9.34
C ALA A 89 -3.99 -19.34 -10.69
N PRO A 90 -4.17 -20.63 -11.04
CA PRO A 90 -4.90 -20.98 -12.24
C PRO A 90 -6.40 -20.68 -12.07
N ALA A 91 -7.02 -20.22 -13.16
CA ALA A 91 -8.45 -20.03 -13.27
C ALA A 91 -9.09 -21.16 -14.09
N ILE A 92 -8.43 -21.59 -15.17
CA ILE A 92 -8.85 -22.70 -16.04
C ILE A 92 -7.67 -23.57 -16.47
N ASP A 93 -7.95 -24.81 -16.87
CA ASP A 93 -7.06 -25.58 -17.74
C ASP A 93 -7.22 -25.08 -19.18
N TYR A 94 -6.13 -24.83 -19.89
CA TYR A 94 -6.15 -24.23 -21.23
C TYR A 94 -4.98 -24.74 -22.08
N ASP A 95 -5.28 -25.19 -23.30
CA ASP A 95 -4.28 -25.51 -24.33
C ASP A 95 -3.11 -26.39 -23.83
N GLY A 96 -3.47 -27.45 -23.09
CA GLY A 96 -2.53 -28.41 -22.50
C GLY A 96 -1.73 -27.89 -21.29
N GLY A 97 -2.01 -26.69 -20.81
CA GLY A 97 -1.47 -26.08 -19.59
C GLY A 97 -2.58 -25.40 -18.79
N LYS A 98 -2.28 -24.25 -18.17
CA LYS A 98 -3.23 -23.47 -17.38
C LYS A 98 -3.22 -22.01 -17.77
N TYR A 99 -4.33 -21.34 -17.52
CA TYR A 99 -4.48 -19.90 -17.69
C TYR A 99 -5.04 -19.28 -16.41
N GLY A 100 -4.54 -18.11 -16.03
CA GLY A 100 -4.97 -17.46 -14.79
C GLY A 100 -4.24 -16.17 -14.47
N ILE A 101 -4.06 -15.94 -13.17
CA ILE A 101 -3.51 -14.71 -12.60
C ILE A 101 -2.32 -15.02 -11.69
N GLY A 102 -1.56 -14.00 -11.35
CA GLY A 102 -0.38 -14.14 -10.50
C GLY A 102 -0.06 -12.89 -9.72
N ILE A 103 0.77 -13.07 -8.70
CA ILE A 103 1.39 -11.97 -7.95
C ILE A 103 2.91 -12.15 -8.04
N LEU A 104 3.62 -11.06 -8.32
CA LEU A 104 5.07 -10.97 -8.11
C LEU A 104 5.34 -10.02 -6.94
N SER A 105 6.12 -10.44 -5.95
CA SER A 105 6.42 -9.64 -4.76
C SER A 105 7.89 -9.68 -4.37
N LYS A 106 8.41 -8.59 -3.78
CA LYS A 106 9.80 -8.54 -3.27
C LYS A 106 10.02 -9.49 -2.11
N GLU A 107 9.00 -9.68 -1.29
CA GLU A 107 9.01 -10.59 -0.15
C GLU A 107 8.24 -11.87 -0.48
N THR A 108 8.55 -12.96 0.24
CA THR A 108 7.76 -14.18 0.19
C THR A 108 6.57 -14.04 1.14
N PRO A 109 5.32 -14.31 0.70
CA PRO A 109 4.15 -14.21 1.57
C PRO A 109 4.18 -15.24 2.69
N LEU A 110 3.61 -14.87 3.84
CA LEU A 110 3.39 -15.74 5.00
C LEU A 110 2.34 -16.83 4.70
N ARG A 111 1.35 -16.49 3.88
CA ARG A 111 0.24 -17.37 3.50
C ARG A 111 -0.26 -17.01 2.11
N VAL A 112 -0.62 -18.03 1.32
CA VAL A 112 -1.20 -17.90 -0.01
C VAL A 112 -2.52 -18.68 -0.04
N GLN A 113 -3.59 -18.05 -0.53
CA GLN A 113 -4.90 -18.67 -0.65
C GLN A 113 -5.53 -18.33 -2.01
N THR A 114 -6.35 -19.24 -2.53
CA THR A 114 -7.08 -19.05 -3.78
C THR A 114 -8.56 -19.34 -3.61
N PHE A 115 -9.41 -18.52 -4.22
CA PHE A 115 -10.86 -18.67 -4.15
C PHE A 115 -11.44 -18.64 -5.57
N ALA A 116 -12.25 -19.64 -5.92
CA ALA A 116 -12.96 -19.64 -7.19
C ALA A 116 -13.95 -18.47 -7.24
N LEU A 117 -14.00 -17.77 -8.37
CA LEU A 117 -14.93 -16.68 -8.63
C LEU A 117 -15.86 -17.05 -9.80
N PRO A 118 -17.13 -16.59 -9.77
CA PRO A 118 -18.05 -16.73 -10.89
C PRO A 118 -17.52 -16.12 -12.19
N GLY A 119 -17.79 -16.80 -13.30
CA GLY A 119 -17.57 -16.32 -14.66
C GLY A 119 -18.10 -17.35 -15.65
N ARG A 120 -19.24 -17.04 -16.28
CA ARG A 120 -19.91 -17.97 -17.22
C ARG A 120 -19.17 -18.11 -18.55
N GLU A 121 -18.44 -17.07 -18.95
CA GLU A 121 -17.64 -17.05 -20.16
C GLU A 121 -16.28 -17.75 -19.97
N GLU A 122 -15.73 -17.65 -18.77
CA GLU A 122 -14.46 -18.22 -18.34
C GLU A 122 -14.44 -18.23 -16.81
N ALA A 123 -14.08 -19.36 -16.18
CA ALA A 123 -13.97 -19.41 -14.73
C ALA A 123 -12.91 -18.42 -14.24
N ARG A 124 -13.20 -17.72 -13.13
CA ARG A 124 -12.31 -16.69 -12.56
C ARG A 124 -11.77 -17.15 -11.20
N THR A 125 -10.74 -16.46 -10.70
CA THR A 125 -10.13 -16.78 -9.41
C THR A 125 -9.67 -15.53 -8.69
N LEU A 126 -9.65 -15.57 -7.37
CA LEU A 126 -9.03 -14.59 -6.49
C LEU A 126 -7.78 -15.23 -5.88
N LEU A 127 -6.63 -14.58 -6.04
CA LEU A 127 -5.39 -14.96 -5.37
C LEU A 127 -5.12 -13.98 -4.22
N VAL A 128 -4.94 -14.50 -3.00
CA VAL A 128 -4.70 -13.70 -1.79
C VAL A 128 -3.35 -14.08 -1.20
N THR A 129 -2.51 -13.08 -0.97
CA THR A 129 -1.19 -13.22 -0.35
C THR A 129 -1.11 -12.38 0.92
N GLU A 130 -0.71 -12.98 2.03
CA GLU A 130 -0.59 -12.33 3.32
C GLU A 130 0.87 -12.06 3.66
N PHE A 131 1.18 -10.82 4.04
CA PHE A 131 2.48 -10.34 4.51
C PHE A 131 2.40 -9.93 5.98
N PRO A 132 3.52 -9.62 6.66
CA PRO A 132 3.49 -9.19 8.06
C PRO A 132 2.55 -8.00 8.31
N GLU A 133 2.64 -6.97 7.48
CA GLU A 133 1.94 -5.70 7.69
C GLU A 133 0.66 -5.52 6.85
N TYR A 134 0.44 -6.31 5.81
CA TYR A 134 -0.70 -6.16 4.89
C TYR A 134 -1.12 -7.46 4.21
N VAL A 135 -2.28 -7.46 3.57
CA VAL A 135 -2.74 -8.49 2.64
C VAL A 135 -2.88 -7.85 1.26
N PHE A 136 -2.41 -8.55 0.23
CA PHE A 136 -2.53 -8.13 -1.16
C PHE A 136 -3.17 -9.23 -1.99
N ALA A 137 -4.20 -8.88 -2.74
CA ALA A 137 -4.97 -9.80 -3.55
C ALA A 137 -4.98 -9.38 -5.03
N CYS A 138 -5.00 -10.37 -5.92
CA CYS A 138 -5.10 -10.22 -7.35
C CYS A 138 -6.37 -10.89 -7.86
N THR A 139 -7.07 -10.27 -8.81
CA THR A 139 -8.19 -10.88 -9.52
C THR A 139 -8.25 -10.44 -10.98
N HIS A 140 -9.01 -11.18 -11.80
CA HIS A 140 -9.48 -10.78 -13.11
C HIS A 140 -10.98 -11.13 -13.14
N LEU A 141 -11.84 -10.11 -13.10
CA LEU A 141 -13.29 -10.32 -12.94
C LEU A 141 -13.98 -10.64 -14.27
N SER A 142 -15.16 -11.27 -14.19
CA SER A 142 -15.96 -11.62 -15.35
C SER A 142 -16.36 -10.40 -16.19
N LEU A 143 -16.54 -10.63 -17.49
CA LEU A 143 -17.11 -9.67 -18.43
C LEU A 143 -18.59 -9.35 -18.14
N THR A 144 -19.29 -10.23 -17.41
CA THR A 144 -20.72 -10.05 -17.10
C THR A 144 -20.93 -9.46 -15.71
N GLU A 145 -21.78 -8.42 -15.61
CA GLU A 145 -22.01 -7.73 -14.34
C GLU A 145 -22.62 -8.63 -13.26
N GLU A 146 -23.52 -9.55 -13.64
CA GLU A 146 -24.13 -10.49 -12.70
C GLU A 146 -23.07 -11.36 -11.99
N ASP A 147 -22.07 -11.84 -12.72
CA ASP A 147 -21.00 -12.66 -12.15
C ASP A 147 -19.99 -11.80 -11.37
N ARG A 148 -19.77 -10.54 -11.77
CA ARG A 148 -19.01 -9.57 -10.96
C ARG A 148 -19.69 -9.28 -9.62
N MET A 149 -21.01 -9.12 -9.60
CA MET A 149 -21.77 -8.88 -8.37
C MET A 149 -21.72 -10.08 -7.41
N LYS A 150 -21.80 -11.32 -7.93
CA LYS A 150 -21.58 -12.52 -7.11
C LYS A 150 -20.14 -12.61 -6.60
N SER A 151 -19.17 -12.23 -7.44
CA SER A 151 -17.76 -12.15 -7.02
C SER A 151 -17.57 -11.13 -5.89
N LEU A 152 -18.25 -9.98 -5.94
CA LEU A 152 -18.15 -8.93 -4.91
C LEU A 152 -18.48 -9.46 -3.50
N GLU A 153 -19.47 -10.34 -3.37
CA GLU A 153 -19.84 -10.94 -2.08
C GLU A 153 -18.72 -11.84 -1.53
N ILE A 154 -18.03 -12.58 -2.40
CA ILE A 154 -16.85 -13.37 -2.04
C ILE A 154 -15.70 -12.43 -1.64
N LEU A 155 -15.44 -11.38 -2.42
CA LEU A 155 -14.38 -10.40 -2.13
C LEU A 155 -14.59 -9.74 -0.75
N LYS A 156 -15.83 -9.35 -0.42
CA LYS A 156 -16.19 -8.78 0.89
C LYS A 156 -15.94 -9.77 2.02
N SER A 157 -16.37 -11.02 1.85
CA SER A 157 -16.19 -12.08 2.84
C SER A 157 -14.71 -12.36 3.12
N VAL A 158 -13.91 -12.51 2.06
CA VAL A 158 -12.46 -12.75 2.16
C VAL A 158 -11.73 -11.57 2.81
N ALA A 159 -12.08 -10.33 2.43
CA ALA A 159 -11.46 -9.14 3.01
C ALA A 159 -11.79 -8.97 4.50
N ALA A 160 -12.97 -9.40 4.95
CA ALA A 160 -13.39 -9.31 6.34
C ALA A 160 -12.66 -10.28 7.29
N ASP A 161 -11.99 -11.32 6.76
CA ASP A 161 -11.25 -12.32 7.56
C ASP A 161 -9.91 -11.78 8.10
N THR A 162 -9.50 -10.57 7.71
CA THR A 162 -8.26 -9.96 8.18
C THR A 162 -8.47 -8.63 8.90
N ARG A 163 -7.62 -8.39 9.91
CA ARG A 163 -7.49 -7.07 10.55
C ARG A 163 -6.38 -6.22 9.92
N LYS A 164 -5.53 -6.82 9.09
CA LYS A 164 -4.48 -6.11 8.37
C LYS A 164 -5.09 -5.24 7.28
N PRO A 165 -4.42 -4.18 6.84
CA PRO A 165 -4.75 -3.47 5.60
C PRO A 165 -4.86 -4.48 4.45
N PHE A 166 -6.02 -4.50 3.80
CA PHE A 166 -6.31 -5.42 2.70
C PHE A 166 -6.38 -4.62 1.40
N PHE A 167 -5.46 -4.91 0.48
CA PHE A 167 -5.40 -4.33 -0.85
C PHE A 167 -5.84 -5.37 -1.88
N LEU A 168 -6.66 -4.96 -2.85
CA LEU A 168 -7.05 -5.80 -3.99
C LEU A 168 -6.78 -5.02 -5.27
N ALA A 169 -6.14 -5.68 -6.23
CA ALA A 169 -5.82 -5.08 -7.51
C ALA A 169 -6.12 -6.06 -8.66
N GLY A 170 -6.45 -5.51 -9.82
CA GLY A 170 -6.72 -6.32 -11.00
C GLY A 170 -7.53 -5.61 -12.07
N ASP A 171 -7.78 -6.35 -13.12
CA ASP A 171 -8.75 -6.01 -14.15
C ASP A 171 -10.16 -6.37 -13.64
N PHE A 172 -10.98 -5.35 -13.42
CA PHE A 172 -12.34 -5.51 -12.92
C PHE A 172 -13.37 -5.60 -14.05
N ASN A 173 -12.98 -5.42 -15.32
CA ASN A 173 -13.87 -5.39 -16.47
C ASN A 173 -15.09 -4.49 -16.26
N SER A 174 -14.89 -3.33 -15.62
CA SER A 174 -15.99 -2.46 -15.23
C SER A 174 -15.57 -1.00 -15.08
N ASP A 175 -16.22 -0.10 -15.81
CA ASP A 175 -15.98 1.34 -15.69
C ASP A 175 -16.44 1.94 -14.36
N ALA A 176 -15.88 3.12 -14.04
CA ALA A 176 -15.99 3.78 -12.75
C ALA A 176 -17.43 4.17 -12.33
N ASP A 177 -18.34 4.24 -13.31
CA ASP A 177 -19.75 4.64 -13.14
C ASP A 177 -20.74 3.45 -13.13
N SER A 178 -20.24 2.21 -13.27
CA SER A 178 -21.06 0.99 -13.28
C SER A 178 -21.79 0.73 -11.95
N GLY A 179 -22.80 -0.14 -11.99
CA GLY A 179 -23.49 -0.61 -10.77
C GLY A 179 -22.52 -1.34 -9.84
N PHE A 180 -21.73 -2.26 -10.39
CA PHE A 180 -20.67 -2.95 -9.66
C PHE A 180 -19.71 -2.01 -8.90
N ILE A 181 -19.16 -0.97 -9.55
CA ILE A 181 -18.21 -0.06 -8.88
C ILE A 181 -18.92 0.78 -7.80
N LYS A 182 -20.19 1.14 -7.98
CA LYS A 182 -20.98 1.83 -6.94
C LYS A 182 -21.15 0.97 -5.70
N ASP A 183 -21.49 -0.30 -5.87
CA ASP A 183 -21.68 -1.22 -4.74
C ASP A 183 -20.35 -1.58 -4.08
N LEU A 184 -19.28 -1.74 -4.87
CA LEU A 184 -17.92 -1.97 -4.37
C LEU A 184 -17.46 -0.83 -3.44
N LYS A 185 -17.78 0.43 -3.78
CA LYS A 185 -17.45 1.62 -2.96
C LYS A 185 -18.12 1.62 -1.59
N SER A 186 -19.13 0.80 -1.33
CA SER A 186 -19.72 0.68 0.02
C SER A 186 -18.75 0.07 1.03
N THR A 187 -17.95 -0.91 0.60
CA THR A 187 -17.02 -1.66 1.47
C THR A 187 -15.56 -1.27 1.23
N PHE A 188 -15.20 -0.97 -0.01
CA PHE A 188 -13.84 -0.66 -0.42
C PHE A 188 -13.69 0.82 -0.77
N GLN A 189 -12.47 1.34 -0.62
CA GLN A 189 -12.06 2.63 -1.16
C GLN A 189 -11.20 2.39 -2.40
N ILE A 190 -11.45 3.15 -3.46
CA ILE A 190 -10.61 3.11 -4.66
C ILE A 190 -9.35 3.94 -4.40
N LEU A 191 -8.18 3.33 -4.59
CA LEU A 191 -6.87 3.99 -4.43
C LEU A 191 -6.31 4.49 -5.76
N SER A 192 -6.65 3.82 -6.88
CA SER A 192 -6.39 4.30 -8.23
C SER A 192 -7.13 5.61 -8.54
N ASN A 193 -6.67 6.36 -9.55
CA ASN A 193 -7.41 7.52 -10.05
C ASN A 193 -8.40 7.06 -11.14
N PRO A 194 -9.71 6.99 -10.87
CA PRO A 194 -10.68 6.46 -11.83
C PRO A 194 -10.88 7.35 -13.08
N LYS A 195 -10.34 8.58 -13.05
CA LYS A 195 -10.37 9.51 -14.21
C LYS A 195 -9.23 9.26 -15.21
N GLN A 196 -8.28 8.39 -14.88
CA GLN A 196 -7.22 7.98 -15.79
C GLN A 196 -7.58 6.60 -16.35
N SER A 197 -8.03 6.58 -17.60
CA SER A 197 -8.38 5.36 -18.32
C SER A 197 -7.15 4.47 -18.53
N THR A 198 -7.38 3.15 -18.52
CA THR A 198 -6.34 2.12 -18.63
C THR A 198 -6.45 1.31 -19.92
N TYR A 199 -7.59 1.38 -20.61
CA TYR A 199 -7.88 0.60 -21.81
C TYR A 199 -8.60 1.43 -22.90
N PRO A 200 -8.37 1.17 -24.20
CA PRO A 200 -7.22 0.44 -24.74
C PRO A 200 -5.93 1.26 -24.58
N ALA A 201 -4.78 0.61 -24.42
CA ALA A 201 -3.55 1.26 -24.01
C ALA A 201 -3.04 2.33 -25.00
N SER A 202 -3.31 2.16 -26.29
CA SER A 202 -2.95 3.12 -27.34
C SER A 202 -3.81 4.40 -27.34
N GLU A 203 -5.07 4.30 -26.92
CA GLU A 203 -6.01 5.43 -26.88
C GLU A 203 -7.00 5.22 -25.72
N PRO A 204 -6.58 5.47 -24.46
CA PRO A 204 -7.37 5.09 -23.30
C PRO A 204 -8.69 5.84 -23.21
N LYS A 205 -9.78 5.08 -23.04
CA LYS A 205 -11.16 5.57 -22.95
C LYS A 205 -11.92 4.97 -21.76
N GLU A 206 -11.56 3.75 -21.37
CA GLU A 206 -12.21 2.97 -20.32
C GLU A 206 -11.27 2.77 -19.13
N THR A 207 -11.82 2.74 -17.92
CA THR A 207 -11.08 2.46 -16.69
C THR A 207 -11.48 1.08 -16.22
N LEU A 208 -10.70 0.06 -16.59
CA LEU A 208 -11.01 -1.33 -16.27
C LEU A 208 -10.14 -1.86 -15.13
N ASP A 209 -8.94 -1.31 -14.96
CA ASP A 209 -7.98 -1.75 -13.95
C ASP A 209 -8.07 -0.88 -12.69
N TYR A 210 -8.17 -1.54 -11.54
CA TYR A 210 -8.30 -0.86 -10.25
C TYR A 210 -7.30 -1.37 -9.23
N LEU A 211 -6.98 -0.48 -8.30
CA LEU A 211 -6.36 -0.83 -7.05
C LEU A 211 -7.22 -0.23 -5.94
N ILE A 212 -7.71 -1.10 -5.05
CA ILE A 212 -8.65 -0.75 -3.99
C ILE A 212 -8.12 -1.23 -2.65
N ALA A 213 -8.67 -0.70 -1.56
CA ALA A 213 -8.44 -1.19 -0.22
C ALA A 213 -9.72 -1.34 0.56
N LEU A 214 -9.76 -2.29 1.50
CA LEU A 214 -10.83 -2.39 2.47
C LEU A 214 -10.90 -1.11 3.31
N LYS A 215 -12.08 -0.53 3.47
CA LYS A 215 -12.28 0.62 4.37
C LYS A 215 -12.08 0.18 5.81
N GLN A 216 -11.35 0.97 6.57
CA GLN A 216 -11.13 0.75 8.00
C GLN A 216 -11.53 2.02 8.77
N GLU A 217 -12.07 1.85 9.98
CA GLU A 217 -12.48 2.98 10.82
C GLU A 217 -11.29 3.85 11.23
N THR A 218 -10.16 3.20 11.54
CA THR A 218 -8.88 3.87 11.81
C THR A 218 -8.00 3.76 10.58
N PRO A 219 -7.47 4.88 10.06
CA PRO A 219 -6.54 4.84 8.93
C PRO A 219 -5.27 4.06 9.28
N THR A 220 -4.91 3.10 8.43
CA THR A 220 -3.73 2.24 8.57
C THR A 220 -2.69 2.48 7.49
N PHE A 221 -3.00 3.36 6.53
CA PHE A 221 -2.11 3.82 5.49
C PHE A 221 -2.66 5.14 4.91
N VAL A 222 -1.82 5.81 4.11
CA VAL A 222 -2.24 6.92 3.24
C VAL A 222 -1.74 6.73 1.82
N VAL A 223 -2.49 7.25 0.86
CA VAL A 223 -2.09 7.24 -0.55
C VAL A 223 -1.22 8.46 -0.81
N ASN A 224 0.04 8.23 -1.18
CA ASN A 224 0.98 9.29 -1.56
C ASN A 224 0.81 9.68 -3.03
N SER A 225 0.63 8.68 -3.90
CA SER A 225 0.45 8.90 -5.33
C SER A 225 -0.31 7.74 -5.97
N ALA A 226 -1.03 8.03 -7.04
CA ALA A 226 -1.65 7.03 -7.92
C ALA A 226 -1.50 7.50 -9.36
N ARG A 227 -0.99 6.64 -10.24
CA ARG A 227 -0.80 6.96 -11.65
C ARG A 227 -0.99 5.74 -12.55
N VAL A 228 -1.56 5.99 -13.72
CA VAL A 228 -1.51 5.08 -14.86
C VAL A 228 -0.18 5.31 -15.59
N ILE A 229 0.56 4.24 -15.86
CA ILE A 229 1.83 4.29 -16.59
C ILE A 229 1.51 4.34 -18.09
N ASP A 230 2.10 5.30 -18.79
CA ASP A 230 1.97 5.43 -20.25
C ASP A 230 2.78 4.34 -20.95
N GLU A 231 2.12 3.22 -21.23
CA GLU A 231 2.70 2.05 -21.92
C GLU A 231 1.71 1.57 -23.00
N PRO A 232 1.79 2.10 -24.23
CA PRO A 232 0.82 1.80 -25.29
C PRO A 232 1.12 0.53 -26.09
N LEU A 233 2.29 -0.10 -25.91
CA LEU A 233 2.75 -1.18 -26.79
C LEU A 233 2.79 -2.55 -26.12
N ALA A 234 3.19 -2.61 -24.85
CA ALA A 234 3.48 -3.90 -24.20
C ALA A 234 2.25 -4.78 -23.92
N SER A 235 1.07 -4.17 -23.79
CA SER A 235 -0.24 -4.81 -23.62
C SER A 235 -1.32 -3.85 -24.16
N ASP A 236 -2.55 -4.33 -24.33
CA ASP A 236 -3.73 -3.49 -24.57
C ASP A 236 -4.26 -2.82 -23.29
N HIS A 237 -3.74 -3.20 -22.12
CA HIS A 237 -3.96 -2.49 -20.86
C HIS A 237 -2.75 -1.65 -20.46
N ARG A 238 -2.99 -0.52 -19.80
CA ARG A 238 -1.96 0.27 -19.14
C ARG A 238 -1.77 -0.19 -17.70
N PRO A 239 -0.53 -0.33 -17.23
CA PRO A 239 -0.29 -0.64 -15.83
C PRO A 239 -0.69 0.50 -14.91
N LEU A 240 -1.16 0.15 -13.71
CA LEU A 240 -1.50 1.11 -12.67
C LEU A 240 -0.56 0.95 -11.47
N LEU A 241 -0.05 2.06 -10.95
CA LEU A 241 0.84 2.09 -9.79
C LEU A 241 0.29 3.04 -8.73
N VAL A 242 0.16 2.53 -7.51
CA VAL A 242 -0.20 3.28 -6.31
C VAL A 242 0.95 3.20 -5.31
N GLU A 243 1.34 4.34 -4.77
CA GLU A 243 2.29 4.42 -3.68
C GLU A 243 1.53 4.75 -2.41
N VAL A 244 1.59 3.86 -1.42
CA VAL A 244 0.98 4.05 -0.11
C VAL A 244 2.06 4.13 0.96
N ARG A 245 1.82 4.94 1.99
CA ARG A 245 2.64 4.93 3.21
C ARG A 245 1.86 4.24 4.31
N MET A 246 2.40 3.15 4.84
CA MET A 246 1.77 2.41 5.93
C MET A 246 1.87 3.20 7.24
N ALA A 247 0.86 3.11 8.10
CA ALA A 247 0.93 3.60 9.45
C ALA A 247 1.95 2.78 10.25
N VAL A 248 2.69 3.43 11.14
CA VAL A 248 3.66 2.74 11.98
C VAL A 248 2.92 2.02 13.12
N PRO A 249 3.23 0.75 13.41
CA PRO A 249 2.65 0.04 14.55
C PRO A 249 2.77 0.84 15.85
N GLU A 250 1.74 0.83 16.69
CA GLU A 250 1.66 1.66 17.90
C GLU A 250 2.90 1.55 18.80
N ASN A 251 3.40 0.32 18.97
CA ASN A 251 4.60 0.01 19.76
C ASN A 251 5.91 0.55 19.16
N ARG A 252 5.89 1.05 17.92
CA ARG A 252 7.01 1.65 17.19
C ARG A 252 6.86 3.16 17.00
N ILE A 253 5.75 3.78 17.40
CA ILE A 253 5.57 5.25 17.28
C ILE A 253 6.59 5.97 18.16
N CYS A 254 6.67 5.62 19.44
CA CYS A 254 7.61 6.23 20.39
C CYS A 254 9.01 5.64 20.22
N ARG A 255 9.99 6.48 19.87
CA ARG A 255 11.40 6.11 19.72
C ARG A 255 12.12 6.02 21.05
N THR A 256 11.79 6.92 21.97
CA THR A 256 12.42 7.00 23.30
C THR A 256 11.38 6.92 24.39
N LYS A 257 11.78 6.40 25.56
CA LYS A 257 11.01 6.60 26.79
C LYS A 257 10.96 8.11 27.12
N PRO A 258 9.89 8.59 27.77
CA PRO A 258 9.82 9.97 28.18
C PRO A 258 10.80 10.25 29.32
N TYR A 259 11.42 11.42 29.29
CA TYR A 259 12.34 11.90 30.31
C TYR A 259 11.95 13.32 30.75
N LEU A 260 12.34 13.66 31.97
CA LEU A 260 11.97 14.91 32.63
C LEU A 260 13.14 15.90 32.57
N GLN A 261 12.85 17.16 32.24
CA GLN A 261 13.80 18.25 32.20
C GLN A 261 13.21 19.53 32.79
N ASN A 262 14.07 20.52 33.06
CA ASN A 262 13.69 21.86 33.49
C ASN A 262 12.75 21.92 34.72
N PRO A 263 13.11 21.33 35.88
CA PRO A 263 12.29 21.32 37.10
C PRO A 263 12.37 22.67 37.85
N VAL A 264 11.98 23.76 37.20
CA VAL A 264 12.02 25.13 37.77
C VAL A 264 10.61 25.72 37.84
N GLY A 265 10.39 26.73 38.69
CA GLY A 265 9.14 27.51 38.69
C GLY A 265 7.87 26.71 38.97
N GLY A 266 7.94 25.67 39.81
CA GLY A 266 6.77 24.86 40.14
C GLY A 266 6.24 24.02 38.98
N GLY A 267 7.12 23.55 38.09
CA GLY A 267 6.72 22.64 37.04
C GLY A 267 7.88 21.86 36.46
N ILE A 268 7.58 20.99 35.50
CA ILE A 268 8.56 20.15 34.82
C ILE A 268 8.24 19.99 33.34
N THR A 269 9.24 19.81 32.49
CA THR A 269 9.04 19.54 31.07
C THR A 269 9.21 18.05 30.81
N VAL A 270 8.21 17.42 30.20
CA VAL A 270 8.27 16.04 29.71
C VAL A 270 8.72 16.07 28.25
N MET A 271 9.76 15.32 27.92
CA MET A 271 10.31 15.22 26.58
C MET A 271 10.44 13.78 26.10
N TRP A 272 10.22 13.55 24.81
CA TRP A 272 10.40 12.26 24.14
C TRP A 272 10.53 12.44 22.63
N GLN A 273 10.92 11.39 21.92
CA GLN A 273 10.98 11.35 20.47
C GLN A 273 10.04 10.28 19.90
N THR A 274 9.52 10.54 18.71
CA THR A 274 8.77 9.58 17.90
C THR A 274 9.51 9.25 16.60
N ASN A 275 9.26 8.08 16.02
CA ASN A 275 9.81 7.70 14.72
C ASN A 275 9.08 8.40 13.56
N VAL A 276 7.81 8.78 13.79
CA VAL A 276 6.95 9.47 12.83
C VAL A 276 6.50 10.82 13.37
N PRO A 277 6.18 11.78 12.49
CA PRO A 277 5.49 12.99 12.90
C PRO A 277 4.20 12.66 13.65
N ALA A 278 4.03 13.28 14.82
CA ALA A 278 2.92 12.95 15.69
C ALA A 278 2.24 14.19 16.25
N TYR A 279 0.96 14.05 16.55
CA TYR A 279 0.25 14.87 17.50
C TYR A 279 0.40 14.26 18.89
N CYS A 280 0.91 15.05 19.84
CA CYS A 280 1.36 14.57 21.13
C CYS A 280 0.73 15.36 22.29
N TRP A 281 0.49 14.65 23.40
CA TRP A 281 0.04 15.25 24.66
C TRP A 281 0.59 14.48 25.87
N VAL A 282 0.56 15.11 27.04
CA VAL A 282 0.85 14.45 28.32
C VAL A 282 -0.43 14.37 29.13
N GLU A 283 -0.73 13.23 29.69
CA GLU A 283 -1.79 13.08 30.70
C GLU A 283 -1.11 12.96 32.07
N TYR A 284 -1.49 13.81 33.03
CA TYR A 284 -0.85 13.88 34.34
C TYR A 284 -1.82 14.25 35.47
N GLY A 285 -1.51 13.87 36.71
CA GLY A 285 -2.37 14.11 37.87
C GLY A 285 -1.84 13.42 39.13
N THR A 286 -2.53 13.64 40.26
CA THR A 286 -2.22 12.97 41.54
C THR A 286 -2.96 11.64 41.69
N ASP A 287 -4.04 11.44 40.93
CA ASP A 287 -4.80 10.20 40.82
C ASP A 287 -4.55 9.55 39.45
N PRO A 288 -3.95 8.35 39.39
CA PRO A 288 -3.69 7.65 38.12
C PRO A 288 -4.98 7.28 37.36
N SER A 289 -6.14 7.26 38.03
CA SER A 289 -7.44 7.01 37.40
C SER A 289 -8.08 8.27 36.80
N ASN A 290 -7.58 9.46 37.13
CA ASN A 290 -8.13 10.74 36.70
C ASN A 290 -7.01 11.75 36.39
N LEU A 291 -6.51 11.66 35.15
CA LEU A 291 -5.42 12.50 34.66
C LEU A 291 -5.96 13.65 33.80
N LYS A 292 -5.43 14.86 33.98
CA LYS A 292 -5.67 15.99 33.08
C LYS A 292 -4.69 15.97 31.90
N ARG A 293 -5.10 16.55 30.77
CA ARG A 293 -4.30 16.63 29.54
C ARG A 293 -3.54 17.96 29.46
N ALA A 294 -2.24 17.90 29.19
CA ALA A 294 -1.38 19.02 28.82
C ALA A 294 -0.92 18.91 27.36
N ARG A 295 -0.83 20.05 26.69
CA ARG A 295 -0.38 20.20 25.30
C ARG A 295 0.46 21.47 25.19
N THR A 296 1.37 21.50 24.22
CA THR A 296 2.08 22.74 23.88
C THR A 296 1.25 23.52 22.87
N LEU A 297 0.91 24.76 23.22
CA LEU A 297 0.22 25.72 22.36
C LEU A 297 1.19 26.81 21.93
N LEU A 298 1.18 27.16 20.66
CA LEU A 298 1.87 28.32 20.07
C LEU A 298 0.82 29.14 19.33
N ASP A 299 0.60 30.39 19.76
CA ASP A 299 -0.40 31.30 19.20
C ASP A 299 -1.81 30.69 19.09
N GLY A 300 -2.20 29.91 20.10
CA GLY A 300 -3.48 29.21 20.16
C GLY A 300 -3.56 27.91 19.35
N GLN A 301 -2.51 27.57 18.60
CA GLN A 301 -2.43 26.34 17.82
C GLN A 301 -1.67 25.26 18.59
N VAL A 302 -2.14 24.02 18.47
CA VAL A 302 -1.44 22.87 19.02
C VAL A 302 -0.19 22.59 18.19
N VAL A 303 0.97 22.48 18.85
CA VAL A 303 2.19 22.04 18.20
C VAL A 303 2.09 20.54 17.87
N CYS A 304 2.15 20.19 16.59
CA CYS A 304 2.09 18.82 16.09
C CYS A 304 3.00 18.65 14.86
N GLY A 305 3.10 17.45 14.30
CA GLY A 305 3.86 17.19 13.07
C GLY A 305 5.37 17.12 13.24
N ASN A 306 5.86 17.11 14.49
CA ASN A 306 7.27 16.99 14.81
C ASN A 306 7.61 15.56 15.28
N THR A 307 8.90 15.24 15.34
CA THR A 307 9.42 13.98 15.90
C THR A 307 10.11 14.17 17.25
N LEU A 308 10.39 15.41 17.66
CA LEU A 308 10.87 15.77 18.99
C LEU A 308 9.78 16.53 19.73
N HIS A 309 9.37 15.99 20.87
CA HIS A 309 8.24 16.50 21.63
C HIS A 309 8.69 17.06 22.97
N LYS A 310 8.14 18.22 23.34
CA LYS A 310 8.35 18.86 24.63
C LYS A 310 7.03 19.42 25.12
N ILE A 311 6.58 18.99 26.30
CA ILE A 311 5.34 19.46 26.92
C ILE A 311 5.62 19.85 28.35
N ARG A 312 5.30 21.10 28.67
CA ARG A 312 5.48 21.68 29.99
C ARG A 312 4.27 21.35 30.87
N LEU A 313 4.52 20.88 32.09
CA LEU A 313 3.54 20.74 33.15
C LEU A 313 3.79 21.84 34.18
N ASP A 314 2.85 22.76 34.32
CA ASP A 314 2.94 23.89 35.25
C ASP A 314 2.07 23.68 36.50
N SER A 315 2.29 24.53 37.50
CA SER A 315 1.53 24.56 38.76
C SER A 315 1.55 23.24 39.55
N LEU A 316 2.69 22.56 39.53
CA LEU A 316 2.98 21.38 40.35
C LEU A 316 3.40 21.80 41.77
N GLN A 317 2.93 21.05 42.76
CA GLN A 317 3.24 21.30 44.17
C GLN A 317 4.53 20.54 44.57
N PRO A 318 5.52 21.21 45.21
CA PRO A 318 6.69 20.54 45.74
C PRO A 318 6.33 19.42 46.74
N GLY A 319 7.04 18.30 46.68
CA GLY A 319 6.81 17.15 47.57
C GLY A 319 5.56 16.30 47.24
N GLN A 320 4.69 16.76 46.32
CA GLN A 320 3.52 16.01 45.89
C GLN A 320 3.90 14.97 44.82
N LYS A 321 3.39 13.74 44.97
CA LYS A 321 3.54 12.70 43.95
C LYS A 321 2.56 12.94 42.80
N TYR A 322 3.07 12.86 41.57
CA TYR A 322 2.29 12.91 40.33
C TYR A 322 2.55 11.67 39.49
N TYR A 323 1.52 11.24 38.77
CA TYR A 323 1.59 10.23 37.72
C TYR A 323 1.49 10.93 36.37
N TYR A 324 2.16 10.39 35.35
CA TYR A 324 2.05 10.89 33.99
C TYR A 324 2.20 9.77 32.96
N ARG A 325 1.63 10.00 31.78
CA ARG A 325 1.90 9.22 30.56
C ARG A 325 1.99 10.14 29.36
N THR A 326 2.86 9.79 28.42
CA THR A 326 2.96 10.47 27.13
C THR A 326 2.10 9.73 26.12
N CYS A 327 1.33 10.49 25.35
CA CYS A 327 0.49 9.97 24.28
C CYS A 327 0.98 10.57 22.95
N SER A 328 1.12 9.71 21.94
CA SER A 328 1.57 10.09 20.61
C SER A 328 0.66 9.44 19.58
N GLN A 329 0.04 10.26 18.73
CA GLN A 329 -0.78 9.80 17.62
C GLN A 329 -0.08 10.21 16.32
N GLU A 330 0.25 9.24 15.47
CA GLU A 330 0.83 9.50 14.16
C GLU A 330 -0.08 10.42 13.32
N ILE A 331 0.53 11.33 12.59
CA ILE A 331 -0.17 12.15 11.60
C ILE A 331 0.00 11.49 10.24
N LEU A 332 -1.11 10.96 9.72
CA LEU A 332 -1.16 10.27 8.46
C LEU A 332 -1.50 11.21 7.30
N LEU A 333 -2.42 12.14 7.53
CA LEU A 333 -2.92 13.09 6.53
C LEU A 333 -2.24 14.45 6.73
N TYR A 334 -1.70 15.01 5.65
CA TYR A 334 -1.09 16.33 5.60
C TYR A 334 -1.87 17.27 4.68
#